data_AF-A0A3B3DMZ6-F1
#
_entry.id   AF-A0A3B3DMZ6-F1
#
_cell.length_a   1.000
_cell.length_b   1.000
_cell.length_c   1.000
_cell.angle_alpha   90.00
_cell.angle_beta   90.00
_cell.angle_gamma   90.00
#
_symmetry.space_group_name_H-M   'P 1'
#
loop_
_entity.id
_entity.type
_entity.pdbx_description
1 polymer ?
#
loop_
_entity_poly.entity_id
_entity_poly.type
_entity_poly.pdbx_seq_one_letter_code
_entity_poly.pdbx_strand_id
1 'polypeptide(L)'
;ANGILACCLTERPDSSGRDHLRAGKLNLVDLAGSERQSKTGATGERLREATKINLSLSALGNVISALVDGRSKFIPYRDSKLTRLLQDSLGGNTRTLMIACLSPAGSNYEESLSTLRYANRAKSIQNRPRINEDPKEALIRGYQEEIRKLRALLQLDTGDPSYAAPLNRRPGQLPVLPVPKTPLPASPVRWRIFMSLT
;
A
#
# COMPACT_ATOMS: atom_id res chain seq x y z
N ALA A 1 -22.35 -8.03 -8.29
CA ALA A 1 -21.71 -6.68 -8.35
C ALA A 1 -20.43 -6.70 -7.52
N ASN A 2 -19.42 -5.89 -7.85
CA ASN A 2 -18.21 -5.76 -7.02
C ASN A 2 -18.49 -4.76 -5.88
N GLY A 3 -18.14 -5.10 -4.65
CA GLY A 3 -18.16 -4.20 -3.50
C GLY A 3 -16.76 -3.64 -3.21
N ILE A 4 -16.63 -2.34 -2.94
CA ILE A 4 -15.36 -1.74 -2.52
C ILE A 4 -15.63 -0.85 -1.31
N LEU A 5 -14.95 -1.14 -0.21
CA LEU A 5 -14.89 -0.31 0.98
C LEU A 5 -13.49 0.29 1.07
N ALA A 6 -13.39 1.61 0.95
CA ALA A 6 -12.14 2.34 1.13
C ALA A 6 -12.20 3.15 2.44
N CYS A 7 -11.27 2.89 3.34
CA CYS A 7 -11.10 3.62 4.59
C CYS A 7 -9.77 4.38 4.55
N CYS A 8 -9.84 5.70 4.74
CA CYS A 8 -8.66 6.53 4.93
C CYS A 8 -8.46 6.76 6.43
N LEU A 9 -7.28 6.44 6.93
CA LEU A 9 -6.87 6.64 8.32
C LEU A 9 -5.87 7.78 8.34
N THR A 10 -6.11 8.79 9.16
CA THR A 10 -5.14 9.87 9.36
C THR A 10 -4.76 9.90 10.83
N GLU A 11 -3.48 9.69 11.11
CA GLU A 11 -2.94 9.81 12.46
C GLU A 11 -2.68 11.30 12.74
N ARG A 12 -3.36 11.85 13.75
CA ARG A 12 -3.10 13.21 14.22
C ARG A 12 -1.90 13.21 15.18
N PRO A 13 -1.06 14.26 15.16
CA PRO A 13 0.08 14.36 16.05
C PRO A 13 -0.35 14.38 17.52
N ASP A 14 0.44 13.74 18.38
CA ASP A 14 0.26 13.76 19.82
C ASP A 14 0.74 15.11 20.42
N SER A 15 0.35 15.38 21.67
CA SER A 15 0.80 16.56 22.42
C SER A 15 2.31 16.58 22.71
N SER A 16 3.09 15.60 22.24
CA SER A 16 4.55 15.52 22.41
C SER A 16 5.35 16.34 21.38
N GLY A 17 4.68 17.12 20.53
CA GLY A 17 5.32 18.09 19.63
C GLY A 17 5.94 17.47 18.37
N ARG A 18 5.59 16.23 18.05
CA ARG A 18 5.89 15.63 16.73
C ARG A 18 4.70 15.86 15.82
N ASP A 19 4.69 16.99 15.12
CA ASP A 19 3.81 17.28 13.96
C ASP A 19 4.20 16.33 12.83
N HIS A 20 3.79 15.07 12.92
CA HIS A 20 3.97 14.07 11.86
C HIS A 20 2.60 13.54 11.45
N LEU A 21 2.00 14.14 10.43
CA LEU A 21 0.74 13.70 9.84
C LEU A 21 0.99 12.48 8.95
N ARG A 22 0.53 11.31 9.41
CA ARG A 22 0.60 10.06 8.65
C ARG A 22 -0.78 9.68 8.12
N ALA A 23 -0.85 9.27 6.86
CA ALA A 23 -2.09 8.85 6.23
C ALA A 23 -2.00 7.41 5.72
N GLY A 24 -2.79 6.51 6.32
CA GLY A 24 -3.00 5.15 5.82
C GLY A 24 -4.22 5.09 4.92
N LYS A 25 -4.17 4.24 3.88
CA LYS A 25 -5.35 3.90 3.07
C LYS A 25 -5.54 2.39 3.10
N LEU A 26 -6.73 1.97 3.53
CA LEU A 26 -7.17 0.59 3.53
C LEU A 26 -8.25 0.42 2.47
N ASN A 27 -8.03 -0.51 1.54
CA ASN A 27 -9.04 -0.90 0.56
C ASN A 27 -9.45 -2.35 0.82
N LEU A 28 -10.72 -2.57 1.12
CA LEU A 28 -11.35 -3.88 1.20
C LEU A 28 -12.22 -4.05 -0.05
N VAL A 29 -11.92 -5.08 -0.83
CA VAL A 29 -12.55 -5.31 -2.14
C VAL A 29 -13.21 -6.67 -2.10
N ASP A 30 -14.52 -6.67 -2.35
CA ASP A 30 -15.30 -7.86 -2.61
C ASP A 30 -15.54 -7.98 -4.13
N LEU A 31 -14.91 -8.98 -4.72
CA LEU A 31 -14.97 -9.21 -6.15
C LEU A 31 -16.19 -10.06 -6.49
N ALA A 32 -16.81 -9.77 -7.63
CA ALA A 32 -17.87 -10.59 -8.16
C ALA A 32 -17.37 -12.01 -8.49
N GLY A 33 -18.34 -12.91 -8.66
CA GLY A 33 -18.08 -14.30 -9.03
C GLY A 33 -17.19 -14.43 -10.27
N SER A 34 -16.18 -15.30 -10.20
CA SER A 34 -15.23 -15.56 -11.28
C SER A 34 -15.69 -16.65 -12.25
N GLU A 35 -16.90 -17.19 -12.05
CA GLU A 35 -17.45 -18.27 -12.85
C GLU A 35 -17.76 -17.89 -14.30
N ARG A 36 -17.70 -18.89 -15.18
CA ARG A 36 -18.03 -18.72 -16.59
C ARG A 36 -19.54 -18.61 -16.79
N GLN A 37 -19.95 -17.61 -17.59
CA GLN A 37 -21.37 -17.38 -17.90
C GLN A 37 -22.01 -18.51 -18.70
N SER A 38 -21.21 -19.29 -19.42
CA SER A 38 -21.70 -20.48 -20.10
C SER A 38 -22.33 -21.50 -19.14
N LYS A 39 -21.98 -21.45 -17.84
CA LYS A 39 -22.57 -22.31 -16.79
C LYS A 39 -23.82 -21.70 -16.13
N THR A 40 -24.07 -20.39 -16.29
CA THR A 40 -25.18 -19.72 -15.59
C THR A 40 -26.50 -19.77 -16.36
N GLY A 41 -26.48 -20.14 -17.64
CA GLY A 41 -27.69 -20.25 -18.48
C GLY A 41 -28.47 -18.94 -18.63
N ALA A 42 -27.84 -17.81 -18.29
CA ALA A 42 -28.50 -16.51 -18.27
C ALA A 42 -28.79 -16.02 -19.70
N THR A 43 -30.03 -15.62 -19.98
CA THR A 43 -30.48 -15.08 -21.27
C THR A 43 -30.93 -13.62 -21.13
N GLY A 44 -30.92 -12.87 -22.24
CA GLY A 44 -31.46 -11.51 -22.31
C GLY A 44 -30.69 -10.48 -21.47
N GLU A 45 -31.39 -9.72 -20.62
CA GLU A 45 -30.78 -8.66 -19.80
C GLU A 45 -29.79 -9.18 -18.76
N ARG A 46 -30.06 -10.36 -18.18
CA ARG A 46 -29.14 -11.02 -17.23
C ARG A 46 -27.80 -11.36 -17.87
N LEU A 47 -27.80 -11.71 -19.16
CA LEU A 47 -26.57 -11.95 -19.92
C LEU A 47 -25.78 -10.66 -20.13
N ARG A 48 -26.46 -9.54 -20.43
CA ARG A 48 -25.83 -8.22 -20.58
C ARG A 48 -25.20 -7.74 -19.27
N GLU A 49 -25.90 -7.94 -18.15
CA GLU A 49 -25.37 -7.62 -16.82
C GLU A 49 -24.17 -8.49 -16.48
N ALA A 50 -24.30 -9.81 -16.63
CA ALA A 50 -23.21 -10.74 -16.37
C ALA A 50 -21.99 -10.36 -17.22
N THR A 51 -22.16 -10.06 -18.50
CA THR A 51 -21.06 -9.66 -19.41
C THR A 51 -20.29 -8.45 -18.87
N LYS A 52 -21.00 -7.44 -18.35
CA LYS A 52 -20.38 -6.26 -17.73
C LYS A 52 -19.62 -6.60 -16.44
N ILE A 53 -20.12 -7.55 -15.64
CA ILE A 53 -19.43 -8.01 -14.43
C ILE A 53 -18.10 -8.68 -14.81
N ASN A 54 -18.13 -9.60 -15.78
CA ASN A 54 -16.93 -10.34 -16.19
C ASN A 54 -15.91 -9.47 -16.94
N LEU A 55 -16.33 -8.35 -17.53
CA LEU A 55 -15.41 -7.38 -18.11
C LEU A 55 -14.41 -6.87 -17.06
N SER A 56 -14.89 -6.56 -15.85
CA SER A 56 -14.03 -6.04 -14.77
C SER A 56 -13.02 -7.08 -14.27
N LEU A 57 -13.45 -8.34 -14.11
CA LEU A 57 -12.57 -9.45 -13.69
C LEU A 57 -11.58 -9.86 -14.79
N SER A 58 -12.00 -9.83 -16.05
CA SER A 58 -11.12 -10.10 -17.19
C SER A 58 -10.04 -9.02 -17.34
N ALA A 59 -10.43 -7.74 -17.22
CA ALA A 59 -9.48 -6.63 -17.20
C ALA A 59 -8.48 -6.76 -16.05
N LEU A 60 -8.94 -7.15 -14.86
CA LEU A 60 -8.08 -7.44 -13.72
C LEU A 60 -7.08 -8.57 -14.04
N GLY A 61 -7.55 -9.65 -14.67
CA GLY A 61 -6.69 -10.76 -15.12
C GLY A 61 -5.63 -10.34 -16.13
N ASN A 62 -5.96 -9.42 -17.05
CA ASN A 62 -5.01 -8.86 -18.02
C ASN A 62 -3.94 -8.00 -17.33
N VAL A 63 -4.35 -7.13 -16.39
CA VAL A 63 -3.43 -6.33 -15.58
C VAL A 63 -2.45 -7.20 -14.81
N ILE A 64 -2.94 -8.25 -14.14
CA ILE A 64 -2.09 -9.19 -13.40
C ILE A 64 -1.10 -9.89 -14.34
N SER A 65 -1.57 -10.37 -15.49
CA SER A 65 -0.70 -11.06 -16.45
C SER A 65 0.41 -10.12 -16.96
N ALA A 66 0.06 -8.87 -17.29
CA ALA A 66 1.02 -7.85 -17.72
C ALA A 66 2.05 -7.51 -16.63
N LEU A 67 1.63 -7.43 -15.37
CA LEU A 67 2.51 -7.17 -14.22
C LEU A 67 3.48 -8.33 -13.96
N VAL A 68 3.00 -9.57 -14.11
CA VAL A 68 3.82 -10.78 -13.89
C VAL A 68 4.81 -11.00 -15.03
N ASP A 69 4.39 -10.75 -16.28
CA ASP A 69 5.27 -10.86 -17.45
C ASP A 69 6.44 -9.88 -17.41
N GLY A 70 6.25 -8.70 -16.79
CA GLY A 70 7.29 -7.66 -16.61
C GLY A 70 7.86 -7.05 -17.91
N ARG A 71 7.47 -7.59 -19.07
CA ARG A 71 7.91 -7.17 -20.41
C ARG A 71 7.13 -5.96 -20.93
N SER A 72 5.90 -5.80 -20.47
CA SER A 72 5.02 -4.72 -20.92
C SER A 72 5.26 -3.45 -20.14
N LYS A 73 5.75 -2.41 -20.83
CA LYS A 73 5.92 -1.06 -20.26
C LYS A 73 4.57 -0.39 -19.93
N PHE A 74 3.50 -0.82 -20.59
CA PHE A 74 2.15 -0.33 -20.39
C PHE A 74 1.28 -1.40 -19.71
N ILE A 75 0.68 -1.04 -18.58
CA ILE A 75 -0.26 -1.89 -17.86
C ILE A 75 -1.69 -1.33 -18.07
N PRO A 76 -2.65 -2.14 -18.54
CA PRO A 76 -3.96 -1.67 -18.98
C PRO A 76 -4.94 -1.42 -17.82
N TYR A 77 -4.57 -0.58 -16.85
CA TYR A 77 -5.46 -0.25 -15.73
C TYR A 77 -6.75 0.45 -16.17
N ARG A 78 -6.77 1.06 -17.37
CA ARG A 78 -7.88 1.85 -17.89
C ARG A 78 -9.05 1.02 -18.43
N ASP A 79 -8.85 -0.27 -18.68
CA ASP A 79 -9.85 -1.16 -19.29
C ASP A 79 -11.09 -1.34 -18.42
N SER A 80 -10.97 -1.14 -17.09
CA SER A 80 -12.12 -1.15 -16.19
C SER A 80 -12.02 -0.09 -15.10
N LYS A 81 -13.17 0.35 -14.57
CA LYS A 81 -13.20 1.24 -13.39
C LYS A 81 -12.57 0.59 -12.16
N LEU A 82 -12.73 -0.72 -12.00
CA LEU A 82 -12.16 -1.50 -10.90
C LEU A 82 -10.63 -1.45 -10.92
N THR A 83 -10.01 -1.75 -12.06
CA THR A 83 -8.54 -1.73 -12.21
C THR A 83 -7.95 -0.34 -12.07
N ARG A 84 -8.70 0.73 -12.37
CA ARG A 84 -8.28 2.11 -12.09
C ARG A 84 -8.25 2.42 -10.60
N LEU A 85 -9.26 1.96 -9.85
CA LEU A 85 -9.31 2.17 -8.40
C LEU A 85 -8.25 1.35 -7.66
N LEU A 86 -7.91 0.17 -8.20
CA LEU A 86 -6.93 -0.76 -7.62
C LEU A 86 -5.52 -0.62 -8.20
N GLN A 87 -5.27 0.44 -8.96
CA GLN A 87 -3.96 0.68 -9.57
C GLN A 87 -2.86 0.78 -8.50
N ASP A 88 -3.13 1.48 -7.39
CA ASP A 88 -2.18 1.57 -6.26
C ASP A 88 -1.94 0.20 -5.61
N SER A 89 -3.00 -0.63 -5.55
CA SER A 89 -2.96 -1.97 -4.96
C SER A 89 -2.21 -3.00 -5.81
N LEU A 90 -2.06 -2.78 -7.12
CA LEU A 90 -1.48 -3.76 -8.04
C LEU A 90 -0.22 -3.19 -8.69
N GLY A 91 0.93 -3.38 -8.08
CA GLY A 91 2.22 -2.84 -8.55
C GLY A 91 2.53 -1.41 -8.06
N GLY A 92 1.71 -0.84 -7.19
CA GLY A 92 1.88 0.50 -6.65
C GLY A 92 2.40 0.55 -5.21
N ASN A 93 2.08 1.65 -4.53
CA ASN A 93 2.38 1.89 -3.13
C ASN A 93 1.23 1.39 -2.25
N THR A 94 1.18 0.07 -2.02
CA THR A 94 0.22 -0.61 -1.12
C THR A 94 0.80 -1.99 -0.82
N ARG A 95 0.75 -2.50 0.41
CA ARG A 95 0.94 -3.95 0.60
C ARG A 95 -0.38 -4.60 0.23
N THR A 96 -0.36 -5.59 -0.66
CA THR A 96 -1.60 -6.20 -1.17
C THR A 96 -1.71 -7.65 -0.77
N LEU A 97 -2.91 -8.03 -0.33
CA LEU A 97 -3.27 -9.39 0.02
C LEU A 97 -4.45 -9.81 -0.85
N MET A 98 -4.31 -10.94 -1.53
CA MET A 98 -5.38 -11.59 -2.27
C MET A 98 -5.84 -12.84 -1.52
N ILE A 99 -7.14 -13.05 -1.44
CA ILE A 99 -7.74 -14.24 -0.84
C ILE A 99 -8.56 -14.95 -1.90
N ALA A 100 -8.23 -16.21 -2.10
CA ALA A 100 -8.89 -17.09 -3.05
C ALA A 100 -9.92 -17.94 -2.30
N CYS A 101 -11.20 -17.66 -2.52
CA CYS A 101 -12.29 -18.48 -1.99
C CYS A 101 -12.57 -19.65 -2.95
N LEU A 102 -12.45 -20.87 -2.45
CA LEU A 102 -12.62 -22.09 -3.23
C LEU A 102 -13.75 -22.94 -2.64
N SER A 103 -14.43 -23.69 -3.50
CA SER A 103 -15.46 -24.65 -3.09
C SER A 103 -14.87 -26.06 -3.08
N PRO A 104 -15.05 -26.85 -2.01
CA PRO A 104 -14.56 -28.23 -1.95
C PRO A 104 -15.37 -29.21 -2.81
N ALA A 105 -16.50 -28.78 -3.40
CA ALA A 105 -17.36 -29.63 -4.19
C ALA A 105 -16.71 -30.02 -5.53
N GLY A 106 -16.79 -31.31 -5.90
CA GLY A 106 -16.23 -31.82 -7.16
C GLY A 106 -16.82 -31.17 -8.42
N SER A 107 -18.08 -30.73 -8.37
CA SER A 107 -18.74 -29.98 -9.46
C SER A 107 -18.06 -28.65 -9.78
N ASN A 108 -17.33 -28.08 -8.80
CA ASN A 108 -16.65 -26.79 -8.89
C ASN A 108 -15.13 -26.92 -9.10
N TYR A 109 -14.65 -28.12 -9.45
CA TYR A 109 -13.22 -28.38 -9.62
C TYR A 109 -12.56 -27.46 -10.64
N GLU A 110 -13.18 -27.28 -11.82
CA GLU A 110 -12.63 -26.41 -12.88
C GLU A 110 -12.52 -24.94 -12.47
N GLU A 111 -13.54 -24.43 -11.77
CA GLU A 111 -13.56 -23.04 -11.29
C GLU A 111 -12.50 -22.86 -10.19
N SER A 112 -12.41 -23.82 -9.27
CA SER A 112 -11.42 -23.78 -8.18
C SER A 112 -9.99 -23.81 -8.72
N LEU A 113 -9.72 -24.65 -9.73
CA LEU A 113 -8.43 -24.70 -10.41
C LEU A 113 -8.12 -23.37 -11.12
N SER A 114 -9.11 -22.76 -11.76
CA SER A 114 -8.96 -21.46 -12.43
C SER A 114 -8.62 -20.35 -11.44
N THR A 115 -9.33 -20.30 -10.30
CA THR A 115 -9.08 -19.34 -9.21
C THR A 115 -7.69 -19.55 -8.59
N LEU A 116 -7.26 -20.80 -8.39
CA LEU A 116 -5.92 -21.09 -7.86
C LEU A 116 -4.81 -20.65 -8.82
N ARG A 117 -4.96 -20.93 -10.12
CA ARG A 117 -4.01 -20.45 -11.15
C ARG A 117 -3.95 -18.92 -11.19
N TYR A 118 -5.10 -18.27 -11.02
CA TYR A 118 -5.17 -16.82 -10.93
C TYR A 118 -4.41 -16.29 -9.72
N ALA A 119 -4.65 -16.85 -8.53
CA ALA A 119 -3.97 -16.48 -7.30
C ALA A 119 -2.45 -16.73 -7.38
N ASN A 120 -2.03 -17.81 -8.03
CA ASN A 120 -0.61 -18.11 -8.24
C ASN A 120 0.09 -17.05 -9.10
N ARG A 121 -0.58 -16.51 -10.13
CA ARG A 121 -0.06 -15.37 -10.89
C ARG A 121 -0.01 -14.11 -10.03
N ALA A 122 -1.10 -13.81 -9.33
CA ALA A 122 -1.19 -12.62 -8.48
C ALA A 122 -0.10 -12.58 -7.40
N LYS A 123 0.30 -13.74 -6.86
CA LYS A 123 1.40 -13.88 -5.89
C LYS A 123 2.73 -13.32 -6.39
N SER A 124 2.96 -13.32 -7.70
CA SER A 124 4.23 -12.88 -8.30
C SER A 124 4.29 -11.37 -8.53
N ILE A 125 3.22 -10.63 -8.25
CA ILE A 125 3.18 -9.17 -8.37
C ILE A 125 4.03 -8.56 -7.25
N GLN A 126 4.95 -7.68 -7.63
CA GLN A 126 5.81 -6.96 -6.69
C GLN A 126 5.26 -5.55 -6.45
N ASN A 127 4.85 -5.29 -5.21
CA ASN A 127 4.47 -3.95 -4.77
C ASN A 127 5.63 -3.26 -4.07
N ARG A 128 5.62 -1.91 -4.07
CA ARG A 128 6.65 -1.09 -3.44
C ARG A 128 6.03 -0.19 -2.37
N PRO A 129 5.63 -0.74 -1.21
CA PRO A 129 5.04 0.03 -0.13
C PRO A 129 6.06 1.03 0.45
N ARG A 130 5.62 2.27 0.63
CA ARG A 130 6.36 3.41 1.18
C ARG A 130 5.46 4.09 2.21
N ILE A 131 6.08 4.63 3.26
CA ILE A 131 5.35 5.36 4.30
C ILE A 131 4.77 6.64 3.67
N ASN A 132 3.46 6.81 3.80
CA ASN A 132 2.74 7.99 3.36
C ASN A 132 2.84 9.07 4.44
N GLU A 133 3.89 9.88 4.36
CA GLU A 133 4.09 11.08 5.17
C GLU A 133 3.73 12.31 4.33
N ASP A 134 3.33 13.42 4.96
CA ASP A 134 3.07 14.66 4.24
C ASP A 134 4.36 15.11 3.52
N PRO A 135 4.32 15.40 2.20
CA PRO A 135 5.49 15.85 1.45
C PRO A 135 6.16 17.08 2.09
N LYS A 136 5.42 17.94 2.79
CA LYS A 136 5.98 19.08 3.52
C LYS A 136 6.84 18.65 4.69
N GLU A 137 6.38 17.68 5.48
CA GLU A 137 7.11 17.16 6.65
C GLU A 137 8.34 16.35 6.23
N ALA A 138 8.21 15.53 5.19
CA ALA A 138 9.33 14.79 4.61
C ALA A 138 10.44 15.75 4.13
N LEU A 139 10.04 16.87 3.51
CA LEU A 139 10.96 17.90 3.06
C LEU A 139 11.61 18.66 4.24
N ILE A 140 10.84 19.01 5.26
CA ILE A 140 11.36 19.65 6.48
C ILE A 140 12.38 18.75 7.18
N ARG A 141 12.11 17.44 7.30
CA ARG A 141 13.07 16.48 7.86
C ARG A 141 14.36 16.42 7.04
N GLY A 142 14.25 16.36 5.72
CA GLY A 142 15.41 16.38 4.83
C GLY A 142 16.26 17.63 5.01
N TYR A 143 15.63 18.81 5.07
CA TYR A 143 16.34 20.06 5.34
C TYR A 143 16.98 20.09 6.73
N GLN A 144 16.31 19.59 7.77
CA GLN A 144 16.88 19.52 9.12
C GLN A 144 18.09 18.58 9.20
N GLU A 145 18.07 17.46 8.49
CA GLU A 145 19.21 16.55 8.39
C GLU A 145 20.38 17.17 7.63
N GLU A 146 20.11 17.86 6.53
CA GLU A 146 21.16 18.54 5.75
C GLU A 146 21.79 19.68 6.57
N ILE A 147 20.98 20.48 7.27
CA ILE A 147 21.48 21.50 8.20
C ILE A 147 22.36 20.88 9.28
N ARG A 148 21.96 19.73 9.83
CA ARG A 148 22.75 19.02 10.86
C ARG A 148 24.09 18.55 10.30
N LYS A 149 24.09 17.98 9.09
CA LYS A 149 25.30 17.47 8.43
C LYS A 149 26.27 18.58 8.09
N LEU A 150 25.79 19.67 7.49
CA LEU A 150 26.60 20.83 7.15
C LEU A 150 27.20 21.49 8.40
N ARG A 151 26.43 21.60 9.48
CA ARG A 151 26.94 22.11 10.76
C ARG A 151 28.01 21.20 11.37
N ALA A 152 27.85 19.87 11.28
CA ALA A 152 28.86 18.93 11.76
C ALA A 152 30.18 19.06 10.96
N LEU A 153 30.10 19.24 9.64
CA LEU A 153 31.28 19.48 8.79
C LEU A 153 31.97 20.80 9.15
N LEU A 154 31.22 21.88 9.35
CA LEU A 154 31.77 23.18 9.74
C LEU A 154 32.43 23.15 11.12
N GLN A 155 31.87 22.41 12.08
CA GLN A 155 32.47 22.24 13.41
C GLN A 155 33.80 21.48 13.36
N LEU A 156 33.94 20.52 12.45
CA LEU A 156 35.20 19.81 12.21
C LEU A 156 36.26 20.71 11.59
N ASP A 157 35.86 21.69 10.78
CA ASP A 157 36.77 22.53 9.99
C ASP A 157 37.20 23.83 10.72
N THR A 158 36.33 24.39 11.58
CA THR A 158 36.58 25.71 12.20
C THR A 158 36.90 25.69 13.69
N GLY A 159 36.69 24.57 14.40
CA GLY A 159 36.96 24.50 15.85
C GLY A 159 36.17 25.51 16.69
N ASP A 160 35.17 26.18 16.11
CA ASP A 160 34.44 27.28 16.73
C ASP A 160 33.11 26.76 17.34
N PRO A 161 32.96 26.80 18.67
CA PRO A 161 31.79 26.24 19.37
C PRO A 161 30.49 27.02 19.12
N SER A 162 30.52 28.15 18.43
CA SER A 162 29.36 28.98 18.11
C SER A 162 28.30 28.27 17.24
N TYR A 163 28.68 27.26 16.45
CA TYR A 163 27.77 26.50 15.59
C TYR A 163 27.03 25.34 16.29
N ALA A 164 27.29 25.10 17.58
CA ALA A 164 26.68 24.02 18.37
C ALA A 164 25.28 24.36 18.92
N ALA A 165 24.78 25.59 18.75
CA ALA A 165 23.53 26.01 19.37
C ALA A 165 22.29 25.43 18.64
N PRO A 166 21.36 24.77 19.36
CA PRO A 166 20.07 24.38 18.79
C PRO A 166 19.22 25.64 18.55
N LEU A 167 18.53 25.69 17.41
CA LEU A 167 17.67 26.80 16.98
C LEU A 167 16.41 26.99 17.84
N ASN A 168 16.27 26.27 18.96
CA ASN A 168 15.07 26.30 19.79
C ASN A 168 15.32 27.11 21.07
N ARG A 169 15.19 28.43 20.98
CA ARG A 169 14.90 29.27 22.15
C ARG A 169 13.62 30.04 21.88
N ARG A 170 12.50 29.52 22.40
CA ARG A 170 11.45 30.40 22.92
C ARG A 170 11.86 30.84 24.33
N PRO A 171 11.62 32.10 24.74
CA PRO A 171 11.90 32.51 26.11
C PRO A 171 11.01 31.71 27.07
N GLY A 172 11.60 30.94 28.00
CA GLY A 172 10.90 30.42 29.19
C GLY A 172 10.91 28.91 29.48
N GLN A 173 11.64 28.04 28.77
CA GLN A 173 11.62 26.59 29.03
C GLN A 173 12.95 26.06 29.58
N LEU A 174 12.91 25.47 30.78
CA LEU A 174 14.06 24.83 31.46
C LEU A 174 14.56 23.59 30.69
N PRO A 175 15.86 23.23 30.80
CA PRO A 175 16.48 22.21 29.98
C PRO A 175 15.95 20.81 30.31
N VAL A 176 15.41 20.12 29.31
CA VAL A 176 15.09 18.68 29.40
C VAL A 176 16.33 17.92 28.95
N LEU A 177 16.97 17.19 29.87
CA LEU A 177 18.12 16.34 29.55
C LEU A 177 17.69 15.20 28.60
N PRO A 178 18.55 14.80 27.64
CA PRO A 178 18.25 13.70 26.74
C PRO A 178 18.22 12.37 27.50
N VAL A 179 17.09 11.68 27.45
CA VAL A 179 16.99 10.28 27.92
C VAL A 179 17.71 9.38 26.90
N PRO A 180 18.64 8.52 27.33
CA PRO A 180 19.37 7.64 26.42
C PRO A 180 18.40 6.61 25.81
N LYS A 181 18.25 6.62 24.48
CA LYS A 181 17.58 5.54 23.76
C LYS A 181 18.60 4.45 23.45
N THR A 182 18.65 3.41 24.28
CA THR A 182 19.28 2.14 23.89
C THR A 182 18.51 1.54 22.71
N PRO A 183 19.19 1.02 21.68
CA PRO A 183 18.52 0.30 20.59
C PRO A 183 17.99 -1.03 21.13
N LEU A 184 16.68 -1.25 21.05
CA LEU A 184 16.09 -2.56 21.33
C LEU A 184 16.41 -3.52 20.16
N PRO A 185 16.77 -4.78 20.45
CA PRO A 185 17.16 -5.73 19.43
C PRO A 185 15.95 -6.17 18.59
N ALA A 186 16.18 -6.27 17.28
CA ALA A 186 15.22 -6.89 16.37
C ALA A 186 15.03 -8.37 16.73
N SER A 187 13.80 -8.77 17.03
CA SER A 187 13.34 -10.16 17.01
C SER A 187 11.80 -10.21 17.02
N PRO A 188 11.17 -11.37 16.80
CA PRO A 188 11.13 -12.10 15.55
C PRO A 188 9.68 -12.21 15.02
N VAL A 189 9.58 -12.72 13.79
CA VAL A 189 8.35 -13.06 13.05
C VAL A 189 7.23 -13.62 13.93
N ARG A 190 6.01 -13.06 13.82
CA ARG A 190 4.78 -13.71 14.33
C ARG A 190 3.62 -13.53 13.35
N TRP A 191 3.14 -14.66 12.83
CA TRP A 191 2.02 -14.79 11.92
C TRP A 191 0.69 -14.42 12.60
N ARG A 192 -0.16 -13.63 11.93
CA ARG A 192 -1.63 -13.64 12.05
C ARG A 192 -2.23 -13.04 10.78
N ILE A 193 -3.35 -13.61 10.38
CA ILE A 193 -4.03 -13.57 9.08
C ILE A 193 -4.60 -12.16 8.73
N PHE A 194 -4.72 -11.87 7.42
CA PHE A 194 -5.42 -10.76 6.75
C PHE A 194 -4.81 -9.33 6.80
N MET A 195 -4.55 -8.75 5.61
CA MET A 195 -4.90 -7.39 5.14
C MET A 195 -3.82 -6.79 4.24
N SER A 196 -4.29 -6.17 3.16
CA SER A 196 -3.53 -5.25 2.33
C SER A 196 -3.33 -3.94 3.11
N LEU A 197 -2.18 -3.75 3.76
CA LEU A 197 -1.83 -2.50 4.48
C LEU A 197 -0.96 -1.60 3.59
N THR A 198 -1.27 -0.32 3.43
CA THR A 198 -0.21 0.65 3.04
C THR A 198 0.31 1.32 4.29
#